data_AF-A0A945PTA1-F1
#
_entry.id   AF-A0A945PTA1-F1
#
_cell.length_a   1.000
_cell.length_b   1.000
_cell.length_c   1.000
_cell.angle_alpha   90.00
_cell.angle_beta   90.00
_cell.angle_gamma   90.00
#
_symmetry.space_group_name_H-M   'P 1'
#
loop_
_entity.id
_entity.type
_entity.pdbx_description
1 polymer ?
#
loop_
_entity_poly.entity_id
_entity_poly.type
_entity_poly.pdbx_seq_one_letter_code
_entity_poly.pdbx_strand_id
1 'polypeptide(L)'
;MAGNSEIKRTMKVVIDGVDDLPHVDEAAQRVMRRAFSGMRDILVRLPEDRLIEAEMIADQAQEVLKAAGQSRLNQTLIRSSSSGLRQAAERLDDIAPRVLTLCQQVTDLLE
;
A
#
# COMPACT_ATOMS: atom_id res chain seq x y z
N MET A 1 7.42 -12.20 -17.53
CA MET A 1 6.18 -11.47 -17.14
C MET A 1 5.55 -11.97 -15.82
N ALA A 2 6.31 -12.48 -14.85
CA ALA A 2 5.73 -13.00 -13.59
C ALA A 2 5.38 -11.88 -12.58
N GLY A 3 6.23 -10.85 -12.45
CA GLY A 3 6.09 -9.88 -11.37
C GLY A 3 4.81 -9.03 -11.41
N ASN A 4 4.36 -8.67 -12.60
CA ASN A 4 3.12 -7.90 -12.77
C ASN A 4 1.86 -8.71 -12.36
N SER A 5 1.91 -10.04 -12.46
CA SER A 5 0.82 -10.90 -11.97
C SER A 5 0.78 -10.93 -10.44
N GLU A 6 1.95 -10.96 -9.80
CA GLU A 6 2.04 -10.99 -8.34
C GLU A 6 1.62 -9.65 -7.73
N ILE A 7 2.09 -8.52 -8.28
CA ILE A 7 1.67 -7.18 -7.86
C ILE A 7 0.14 -7.05 -7.90
N LYS A 8 -0.51 -7.49 -8.99
CA LYS A 8 -1.98 -7.47 -9.11
C LYS A 8 -2.66 -8.29 -8.03
N ARG A 9 -2.13 -9.48 -7.75
CA ARG A 9 -2.66 -10.39 -6.74
C ARG A 9 -2.54 -9.79 -5.34
N THR A 10 -1.34 -9.37 -4.95
CA THR A 10 -1.08 -8.77 -3.63
C THR A 10 -1.93 -7.53 -3.43
N MET A 11 -1.93 -6.61 -4.40
CA MET A 11 -2.71 -5.38 -4.29
C MET A 11 -4.23 -5.63 -4.28
N LYS A 12 -4.73 -6.69 -4.96
CA LYS A 12 -6.13 -7.07 -4.85
C LYS A 12 -6.48 -7.47 -3.41
N VAL A 13 -5.66 -8.30 -2.77
CA VAL A 13 -5.83 -8.67 -1.35
C VAL A 13 -5.82 -7.42 -0.47
N VAL A 14 -4.91 -6.48 -0.75
CA VAL A 14 -4.84 -5.23 0.00
C VAL A 14 -6.14 -4.41 -0.16
N ILE A 15 -6.61 -4.21 -1.38
CA ILE A 15 -7.80 -3.42 -1.68
C ILE A 15 -9.05 -4.05 -1.07
N ASP A 16 -9.19 -5.37 -1.17
CA ASP A 16 -10.35 -6.10 -0.68
C ASP A 16 -10.39 -6.12 0.86
N GLY A 17 -9.23 -6.22 1.53
CA GLY A 17 -9.17 -6.26 3.00
C GLY A 17 -9.34 -4.90 3.69
N VAL A 18 -9.47 -3.79 2.96
CA VAL A 18 -9.74 -2.47 3.57
C VAL A 18 -11.09 -2.45 4.29
N ASP A 19 -12.09 -3.16 3.77
CA ASP A 19 -13.44 -3.17 4.34
C ASP A 19 -13.48 -3.93 5.69
N ASP A 20 -12.50 -4.80 5.93
CA ASP A 20 -12.39 -5.61 7.14
C ASP A 20 -11.69 -4.87 8.29
N LEU A 21 -11.27 -3.61 8.09
CA LEU A 21 -10.55 -2.83 9.10
C LEU A 21 -11.49 -2.38 10.24
N PRO A 22 -11.32 -2.89 11.47
CA PRO A 22 -12.29 -2.68 12.55
C PRO A 22 -12.22 -1.28 13.20
N HIS A 23 -11.13 -0.54 12.99
CA HIS A 23 -10.86 0.74 13.66
C HIS A 23 -10.88 1.94 12.70
N VAL A 24 -11.34 1.74 11.46
CA VAL A 24 -11.34 2.76 10.40
C VAL A 24 -12.77 3.00 9.95
N ASP A 25 -13.21 4.26 9.90
CA ASP A 25 -14.56 4.61 9.44
C ASP A 25 -14.72 4.42 7.92
N GLU A 26 -15.96 4.37 7.44
CA GLU A 26 -16.24 4.16 6.01
C GLU A 26 -15.64 5.25 5.10
N ALA A 27 -15.51 6.49 5.58
CA ALA A 27 -14.96 7.57 4.78
C ALA A 27 -13.45 7.34 4.56
N ALA A 28 -12.72 7.01 5.63
CA ALA A 28 -11.32 6.64 5.58
C ALA A 28 -11.10 5.35 4.77
N GLN A 29 -11.94 4.31 4.94
CA GLN A 29 -11.91 3.10 4.11
C GLN A 29 -12.05 3.43 2.61
N ARG A 30 -12.98 4.31 2.23
CA ARG A 30 -13.13 4.76 0.83
C ARG A 30 -11.88 5.45 0.29
N VAL A 31 -11.22 6.27 1.10
CA VAL A 31 -9.97 6.93 0.70
C VAL A 31 -8.84 5.90 0.56
N MET A 32 -8.67 5.00 1.52
CA MET A 32 -7.67 3.93 1.46
C MET A 32 -7.86 3.04 0.24
N ARG A 33 -9.09 2.60 -0.05
CA ARG A 33 -9.43 1.79 -1.22
C ARG A 33 -9.04 2.48 -2.52
N ARG A 34 -9.34 3.78 -2.64
CA ARG A 34 -8.95 4.59 -3.80
C ARG A 34 -7.44 4.73 -3.91
N ALA A 35 -6.75 4.97 -2.80
CA ALA A 35 -5.31 5.11 -2.79
C ALA A 35 -4.60 3.81 -3.19
N PHE A 36 -4.98 2.66 -2.61
CA PHE A 36 -4.43 1.35 -2.99
C PHE A 36 -4.76 0.96 -4.43
N SER A 37 -5.97 1.29 -4.92
CA SER A 37 -6.30 1.08 -6.33
C SER A 37 -5.41 1.92 -7.25
N GLY A 38 -5.18 3.18 -6.89
CA GLY A 38 -4.25 4.06 -7.61
C GLY A 38 -2.82 3.55 -7.60
N MET A 39 -2.33 3.06 -6.45
CA MET A 39 -1.01 2.45 -6.34
C MET A 39 -0.91 1.24 -7.28
N ARG A 40 -1.85 0.29 -7.19
CA ARG A 40 -1.88 -0.88 -8.07
C ARG A 40 -1.78 -0.47 -9.54
N ASP A 41 -2.61 0.47 -9.98
CA ASP A 41 -2.68 0.87 -11.38
C ASP A 41 -1.38 1.50 -11.88
N ILE A 42 -0.61 2.15 -11.01
CA ILE A 42 0.73 2.66 -11.33
C ILE A 42 1.76 1.53 -11.33
N LEU A 43 1.80 0.72 -10.26
CA LEU A 43 2.78 -0.35 -10.08
C LEU A 43 2.74 -1.37 -11.23
N VAL A 44 1.56 -1.73 -11.71
CA VAL A 44 1.38 -2.68 -12.83
C VAL A 44 1.78 -2.12 -14.19
N ARG A 45 2.07 -0.82 -14.28
CA ARG A 45 2.51 -0.13 -15.50
C ARG A 45 3.98 0.24 -15.49
N LEU A 46 4.69 -0.05 -14.39
CA LEU A 46 6.10 0.21 -14.31
C LEU A 46 6.89 -0.63 -15.32
N PRO A 47 8.03 -0.11 -15.79
CA PRO A 47 8.93 -0.86 -16.67
C PRO A 47 9.53 -2.08 -15.94
N GLU A 48 9.98 -3.07 -16.71
CA GLU A 48 10.40 -4.38 -16.17
C GLU A 48 11.58 -4.29 -15.17
N ASP A 49 12.45 -3.30 -15.34
CA ASP A 49 13.60 -3.00 -14.48
C ASP A 49 13.20 -2.44 -13.11
N ARG A 50 11.91 -2.16 -12.89
CA ARG A 50 11.34 -1.58 -11.66
C ARG A 50 10.30 -2.48 -11.00
N LEU A 51 10.14 -3.70 -11.49
CA LEU A 51 9.18 -4.65 -10.94
C LEU A 51 9.53 -5.10 -9.53
N ILE A 52 10.82 -5.16 -9.18
CA ILE A 52 11.27 -5.51 -7.83
C ILE A 52 10.80 -4.45 -6.84
N GLU A 53 11.01 -3.17 -7.13
CA GLU A 53 10.54 -2.07 -6.29
C GLU A 53 9.01 -2.04 -6.22
N ALA A 54 8.33 -2.34 -7.32
CA ALA A 54 6.87 -2.42 -7.33
C ALA A 54 6.32 -3.55 -6.46
N GLU A 55 6.93 -4.74 -6.52
CA GLU A 55 6.60 -5.86 -5.64
C GLU A 55 6.84 -5.51 -4.19
N MET A 56 7.98 -4.88 -3.87
CA MET A 56 8.28 -4.42 -2.52
C MET A 56 7.20 -3.47 -1.98
N ILE A 57 6.71 -2.53 -2.80
CA ILE A 57 5.64 -1.61 -2.37
C ILE A 57 4.33 -2.37 -2.14
N ALA A 58 3.99 -3.32 -3.00
CA ALA A 58 2.79 -4.14 -2.82
C ALA A 58 2.85 -4.97 -1.53
N ASP A 59 4.00 -5.55 -1.21
CA ASP A 59 4.22 -6.31 0.02
C ASP A 59 4.14 -5.40 1.26
N GLN A 60 4.77 -4.22 1.22
CA GLN A 60 4.69 -3.26 2.32
C GLN A 60 3.26 -2.74 2.53
N ALA A 61 2.50 -2.53 1.45
CA ALA A 61 1.09 -2.15 1.54
C ALA A 61 0.27 -3.25 2.24
N GLN A 62 0.60 -4.52 1.97
CA GLN A 62 -0.02 -5.65 2.65
C GLN A 62 0.35 -5.70 4.15
N GLU A 63 1.60 -5.44 4.50
CA GLU A 63 2.02 -5.37 5.91
C GLU A 63 1.36 -4.22 6.67
N VAL A 64 1.17 -3.05 6.03
CA VAL A 64 0.40 -1.94 6.60
C VAL A 64 -1.05 -2.36 6.86
N LEU A 65 -1.69 -3.00 5.88
CA LEU A 65 -3.07 -3.46 6.05
C LEU A 65 -3.19 -4.53 7.14
N LYS A 66 -2.29 -5.51 7.18
CA LYS A 66 -2.26 -6.54 8.23
C LYS A 66 -2.12 -5.91 9.61
N ALA A 67 -1.25 -4.92 9.76
CA ALA A 67 -1.09 -4.20 11.02
C ALA A 67 -2.36 -3.43 11.41
N ALA A 68 -3.00 -2.76 10.45
CA ALA A 68 -4.26 -2.02 10.66
C ALA A 68 -5.45 -2.93 10.97
N GLY A 69 -5.47 -4.14 10.41
CA GLY A 69 -6.53 -5.13 10.63
C GLY A 69 -6.43 -5.88 11.95
N GLN A 70 -5.38 -5.65 12.76
CA GLN A 70 -5.27 -6.30 14.06
C GLN A 70 -6.38 -5.83 15.02
N SER A 71 -7.01 -6.77 15.71
CA SER A 71 -8.10 -6.48 16.66
C SER A 71 -7.69 -5.49 17.76
N ARG A 72 -6.40 -5.46 18.11
CA ARG A 72 -5.80 -4.43 18.97
C ARG A 72 -4.77 -3.65 18.17
N LEU A 73 -5.02 -2.35 18.01
CA LEU A 73 -4.12 -1.46 17.27
C LEU A 73 -2.76 -1.36 17.97
N ASN A 74 -1.71 -1.82 17.30
CA ASN A 74 -0.33 -1.67 17.74
C ASN A 74 0.29 -0.48 17.00
N GLN A 75 0.24 0.71 17.60
CA GLN A 75 0.73 1.94 16.96
C GLN A 75 2.21 1.85 16.54
N THR A 76 3.05 1.15 17.29
CA THR A 76 4.45 0.93 16.90
C THR A 76 4.54 0.12 15.61
N LEU A 77 3.72 -0.92 15.47
CA LEU A 77 3.68 -1.72 14.25
C LEU A 77 3.12 -0.91 13.07
N ILE A 78 2.04 -0.15 13.26
CA ILE A 78 1.47 0.73 12.23
C ILE A 78 2.51 1.72 11.72
N ARG A 79 3.20 2.43 12.61
CA ARG A 79 4.24 3.40 12.25
C ARG A 79 5.41 2.74 11.55
N SER A 80 5.84 1.57 12.02
CA SER A 80 6.93 0.80 11.41
C SER A 80 6.56 0.39 9.98
N SER A 81 5.40 -0.23 9.77
CA SER A 81 4.94 -0.64 8.44
C SER A 81 4.68 0.56 7.53
N SER A 82 4.14 1.65 8.08
CA SER A 82 3.90 2.90 7.34
C SER A 82 5.20 3.53 6.84
N SER A 83 6.23 3.57 7.70
CA SER A 83 7.57 4.02 7.32
C SER A 83 8.19 3.12 6.25
N GLY A 84 8.05 1.80 6.38
CA GLY A 84 8.52 0.83 5.38
C GLY A 84 7.87 1.05 4.00
N LEU A 85 6.55 1.26 3.96
CA LEU A 85 5.82 1.58 2.74
C LEU A 85 6.29 2.89 2.10
N ARG A 86 6.46 3.96 2.88
CA ARG A 86 6.96 5.26 2.39
C ARG A 86 8.37 5.12 1.82
N GLN A 87 9.29 4.45 2.54
CA GLN A 87 10.66 4.22 2.07
C GLN A 87 10.72 3.35 0.80
N ALA A 88 9.82 2.38 0.65
CA ALA A 88 9.72 1.60 -0.57
C ALA A 88 9.26 2.48 -1.75
N ALA A 89 8.29 3.38 -1.52
CA ALA A 89 7.79 4.29 -2.53
C ALA A 89 8.81 5.37 -2.95
N GLU A 90 9.67 5.84 -2.04
CA GLU A 90 10.75 6.78 -2.34
C GLU A 90 11.73 6.24 -3.41
N ARG A 91 11.87 4.91 -3.52
CA ARG A 91 12.72 4.28 -4.54
C ARG A 91 12.18 4.40 -5.97
N LEU A 92 10.92 4.80 -6.10
CA LEU A 92 10.25 5.05 -7.37
C LEU A 92 9.95 6.54 -7.59
N ASP A 93 10.45 7.45 -6.75
CA ASP A 93 10.08 8.87 -6.83
C ASP A 93 10.50 9.53 -8.16
N ASP A 94 11.57 9.01 -8.79
CA ASP A 94 12.08 9.45 -10.08
C ASP A 94 11.12 9.16 -11.25
N ILE A 95 10.34 8.06 -11.18
CA ILE A 95 9.49 7.59 -12.28
C ILE A 95 8.00 7.57 -11.96
N ALA A 96 7.66 7.50 -10.67
CA ALA A 96 6.30 7.33 -10.18
C ALA A 96 6.10 8.05 -8.82
N PRO A 97 6.36 9.37 -8.74
CA PRO A 97 6.26 10.15 -7.49
C PRO A 97 4.85 10.12 -6.89
N ARG A 98 3.84 9.89 -7.74
CA ARG A 98 2.44 9.70 -7.34
C ARG A 98 2.29 8.52 -6.37
N VAL A 99 3.12 7.49 -6.44
CA VAL A 99 3.06 6.34 -5.53
C VAL A 99 3.36 6.79 -4.10
N LEU A 100 4.41 7.60 -3.91
CA LEU A 100 4.73 8.15 -2.59
C LEU A 100 3.59 8.99 -2.02
N THR A 101 2.95 9.85 -2.84
CA THR A 101 1.78 10.62 -2.41
C THR A 101 0.63 9.71 -1.96
N LEU A 102 0.37 8.61 -2.67
CA LEU A 102 -0.70 7.67 -2.32
C LEU A 102 -0.35 6.88 -1.05
N CYS A 103 0.91 6.50 -0.86
CA CYS A 103 1.40 5.87 0.37
C CYS A 103 1.23 6.80 1.58
N GLN A 104 1.59 8.08 1.44
CA GLN A 104 1.37 9.10 2.47
C GLN A 104 -0.11 9.21 2.83
N GLN A 105 -1.00 9.33 1.83
CA GLN A 105 -2.45 9.39 2.05
C GLN A 105 -2.99 8.20 2.86
N VAL A 106 -2.53 6.98 2.59
CA VAL A 106 -2.96 5.79 3.36
C VAL A 106 -2.45 5.86 4.79
N THR A 107 -1.18 6.17 4.95
CA THR A 107 -0.50 6.10 6.25
C THR A 107 -0.96 7.21 7.20
N ASP A 108 -1.27 8.40 6.68
CA ASP A 108 -1.83 9.51 7.46
C ASP A 108 -3.25 9.22 7.98
N LEU A 109 -3.98 8.27 7.37
CA LEU A 109 -5.30 7.83 7.87
C LEU A 109 -5.20 6.81 9.01
N LEU A 110 -4.02 6.23 9.21
CA LEU A 110 -3.76 5.17 10.19
C LEU A 110 -2.99 5.66 11.43
N GLU A 111 -2.35 6.82 11.34
CA GLU A 111 -1.58 7.48 12.41
C GLU A 111 -2.44 8.42 13.27
#